data_AF-A0A7W1ALI0-F1
#
_entry.id   AF-A0A7W1ALI0-F1
#
_cell.length_a   1.000
_cell.length_b   1.000
_cell.length_c   1.000
_cell.angle_alpha   90.00
_cell.angle_beta   90.00
_cell.angle_gamma   90.00
#
_symmetry.space_group_name_H-M   'P 1'
#
loop_
_entity.id
_entity.type
_entity.pdbx_description
1 polymer ?
#
loop_
_entity_poly.entity_id
_entity_poly.type
_entity_poly.pdbx_seq_one_letter_code
_entity_poly.pdbx_strand_id
1 'polypeptide(L)' 'DYDNRASYTVFDTEEKTFEFKRVAYDIDSAAQKIFAAELERNFGNRLFLGV' A
#
# COMPACT_ATOMS: atom_id res chain seq x y z
N ASP A 1 4.72 -7.06 5.88
CA ASP A 1 5.28 -6.80 7.22
C ASP A 1 4.25 -6.15 8.15
N TYR A 2 2.93 -6.30 7.88
CA TYR A 2 1.87 -5.62 8.63
C TYR A 2 2.02 -4.08 8.62
N ASP A 3 2.78 -3.53 7.67
CA ASP A 3 2.87 -2.10 7.38
C ASP A 3 2.01 -1.79 6.16
N ASN A 4 0.95 -1.04 6.39
CA ASN A 4 -0.04 -0.68 5.38
C ASN A 4 0.41 0.45 4.45
N ARG A 5 1.59 1.05 4.68
CA ARG A 5 2.15 2.07 3.79
C ARG A 5 2.51 1.48 2.44
N ALA A 6 2.23 2.23 1.38
CA ALA A 6 2.65 1.88 0.04
C ALA A 6 4.17 1.74 -0.01
N SER A 7 4.65 0.68 -0.64
CA SER A 7 6.07 0.34 -0.73
C SER A 7 6.57 0.53 -2.15
N TYR A 8 7.75 1.12 -2.27
CA TYR A 8 8.46 1.22 -3.54
C TYR A 8 9.97 1.22 -3.30
N THR A 9 10.73 1.10 -4.37
CA THR A 9 12.18 1.10 -4.31
C THR A 9 12.73 2.07 -5.33
N VAL A 10 13.82 2.77 -4.98
CA VAL A 10 14.67 3.48 -5.93
C VAL A 10 15.91 2.65 -6.17
N PHE A 11 16.20 2.33 -7.43
CA PHE A 11 17.45 1.68 -7.81
C PHE A 11 18.39 2.72 -8.42
N ASP A 12 19.53 2.94 -7.78
CA ASP A 12 20.61 3.75 -8.31
C ASP A 12 21.42 2.90 -9.31
N THR A 13 21.41 3.28 -10.58
CA THR A 13 22.08 2.53 -11.65
C THR A 13 23.60 2.71 -11.69
N GLU A 14 24.12 3.78 -11.07
CA GLU A 14 25.56 4.08 -11.02
C GLU A 14 26.18 3.35 -9.82
N GLU A 15 25.65 3.59 -8.63
CA GLU A 15 26.13 3.00 -7.38
C GLU A 15 25.66 1.54 -7.18
N LYS A 16 24.70 1.09 -8.00
CA LYS A 16 24.09 -0.24 -7.94
C LYS A 16 23.48 -0.55 -6.57
N THR A 17 22.80 0.43 -5.99
CA THR A 17 22.16 0.31 -4.67
C THR A 17 20.64 0.39 -4.77
N PHE A 18 19.96 -0.24 -3.82
CA PHE A 18 18.51 -0.18 -3.67
C PHE A 18 18.12 0.57 -2.39
N GLU A 19 17.25 1.57 -2.53
CA GLU A 19 16.61 2.25 -1.41
C GLU A 19 15.15 1.84 -1.29
N PHE A 20 14.78 1.18 -0.19
CA PHE A 20 13.41 0.80 0.09
C PHE A 20 12.68 1.92 0.82
N LYS A 21 11.52 2.32 0.31
CA LYS A 21 10.75 3.46 0.83
C LYS A 21 9.31 3.06 1.11
N ARG A 22 8.75 3.66 2.15
CA ARG A 22 7.36 3.52 2.57
C ARG A 22 6.71 4.89 2.65
N VAL A 23 5.51 5.03 2.10
CA VAL A 23 4.76 6.29 2.11
C VAL A 23 3.33 6.08 2.60
N ALA A 24 2.89 6.94 3.51
CA ALA A 24 1.50 6.97 3.96
C ALA A 24 0.59 7.46 2.82
N TYR A 25 -0.63 6.94 2.78
CA TYR A 25 -1.67 7.39 1.86
C TYR A 25 -3.02 7.35 2.58
N ASP A 26 -4.04 7.91 1.95
CA ASP A 26 -5.40 7.90 2.47
C ASP A 26 -6.04 6.52 2.28
N ILE A 27 -5.85 5.66 3.29
CA ILE A 27 -6.38 4.29 3.34
C ILE A 27 -7.91 4.32 3.41
N ASP A 28 -8.49 5.27 4.15
CA ASP A 28 -9.94 5.39 4.29
C ASP A 28 -10.59 5.62 2.93
N SER A 29 -10.15 6.64 2.19
CA SER A 29 -10.68 6.94 0.86
C SER A 29 -10.49 5.79 -0.14
N ALA A 30 -9.38 5.04 -0.04
CA ALA A 30 -9.15 3.87 -0.89
C ALA A 30 -10.10 2.71 -0.54
N ALA A 31 -10.26 2.41 0.76
CA ALA A 31 -11.15 1.35 1.23
C ALA A 31 -12.63 1.66 0.95
N GLN A 32 -13.05 2.93 1.08
CA GLN A 32 -14.43 3.33 0.75
C GLN A 32 -14.80 3.03 -0.70
N LYS A 33 -13.86 3.17 -1.65
CA LYS A 33 -14.11 2.80 -3.05
C LYS A 33 -14.36 1.30 -3.20
N ILE A 34 -13.67 0.47 -2.42
CA ILE A 34 -13.86 -0.99 -2.43
C ILE A 34 -15.21 -1.35 -1.79
N PHE A 35 -15.57 -0.73 -0.67
CA PHE A 35 -16.85 -0.96 0.00
C PHE A 35 -18.06 -0.50 -0.81
N ALA A 36 -17.89 0.55 -1.62
CA ALA A 36 -18.93 1.05 -2.51
C ALA A 36 -19.06 0.21 -3.81
N ALA A 37 -18.09 -0.66 -4.10
CA ALA A 37 -18.16 -1.58 -5.22
C ALA A 37 -18.85 -2.89 -4.80
N GLU A 38 -19.32 -3.68 -5.76
CA GLU A 38 -19.81 -5.05 -5.54
C GLU A 38 -18.65 -6.05 -5.33
N LEU A 39 -17.68 -5.65 -4.51
CA LEU A 39 -16.51 -6.44 -4.14
C LEU A 39 -16.63 -6.95 -2.71
N GLU A 40 -15.86 -7.98 -2.39
CA GLU A 40 -15.84 -8.53 -1.04
C GLU A 40 -15.17 -7.54 -0.07
N ARG A 41 -15.78 -7.34 1.11
CA ARG A 41 -15.39 -6.34 2.10
C ARG A 41 -13.97 -6.54 2.66
N ASN A 42 -13.49 -7.77 2.79
CA ASN A 42 -12.14 -8.03 3.27
C ASN A 42 -11.07 -7.43 2.36
N PHE A 43 -11.32 -7.19 1.06
CA PHE A 43 -10.36 -6.45 0.24
C PHE A 43 -10.11 -5.03 0.76
N GLY A 44 -11.15 -4.34 1.24
CA GLY A 44 -11.00 -3.04 1.89
C GLY A 44 -10.37 -3.15 3.27
N ASN A 45 -10.77 -4.14 4.08
CA ASN A 45 -10.22 -4.34 5.43
C ASN A 45 -8.71 -4.63 5.40
N ARG A 46 -8.23 -5.35 4.39
CA ARG A 46 -6.80 -5.66 4.23
C ARG A 46 -5.92 -4.43 4.05
N LEU A 47 -6.45 -3.35 3.48
CA LEU A 47 -5.70 -2.09 3.34
C LEU A 47 -5.34 -1.48 4.70
N PHE A 48 -6.16 -1.66 5.73
CA PHE A 48 -5.85 -1.18 7.08
C PHE A 48 -4.81 -2.04 7.79
N LEU A 49 -4.81 -3.34 7.50
CA LEU A 49 -3.99 -4.33 8.20
C LEU A 49 -2.58 -4.47 7.60
N GLY A 50 -2.37 -4.11 6.33
CA GLY A 50 -1.10 -4.31 5.64
C GLY A 50 -0.76 -5.80 5.42
N VAL A 51 -1.78 -6.61 5.11
CA VAL A 51 -1.73 -8.08 4.96
C VAL A 51 -2.19 -8.60 3.60
#